data_AF-A0A2V8TIN2-F1
#
_entry.id   AF-A0A2V8TIN2-F1
#
_cell.length_a   1.000
_cell.length_b   1.000
_cell.length_c   1.000
_cell.angle_alpha   90.00
_cell.angle_beta   90.00
_cell.angle_gamma   90.00
#
_symmetry.space_group_name_H-M   'P 1'
#
loop_
_entity.id
_entity.type
_entity.pdbx_description
1 polymer ?
#
loop_
_entity_poly.entity_id
_entity_poly.type
_entity_poly.pdbx_seq_one_letter_code
_entity_poly.pdbx_strand_id
1 'polypeptide(L)' 'MTYLVDANVLCEPTKPRPHPGVVEWLRRNEREIAVDPVILGEIKFGILLLPRGKRRSRL' A
#
# COMPACT_ATOMS: atom_id res chain seq x y z
N MET A 1 9.58 -11.87 12.90
CA MET A 1 10.47 -11.73 11.72
C MET A 1 10.15 -10.38 11.10
N THR A 2 11.08 -9.66 10.47
CA THR A 2 10.73 -8.39 9.81
C THR A 2 10.47 -8.63 8.32
N TYR A 3 9.35 -8.13 7.80
CA TYR A 3 8.99 -8.19 6.38
C TYR A 3 9.17 -6.83 5.73
N LEU A 4 10.01 -6.75 4.70
CA LEU A 4 9.98 -5.62 3.79
C LEU A 4 8.92 -5.88 2.72
N VAL A 5 7.92 -5.01 2.64
CA VAL A 5 6.72 -5.24 1.81
C VAL A 5 6.69 -4.28 0.63
N ASP A 6 6.48 -4.83 -0.56
CA ASP A 6 6.37 -4.08 -1.81
C ASP A 6 5.08 -3.25 -1.90
N ALA A 7 5.11 -2.20 -2.73
CA ALA A 7 4.01 -1.27 -2.93
C ALA A 7 2.74 -1.98 -3.43
N ASN A 8 2.85 -3.03 -4.23
CA ASN A 8 1.71 -3.77 -4.75
C ASN A 8 0.86 -4.44 -3.65
N VAL A 9 1.51 -5.01 -2.64
CA VAL A 9 0.89 -5.68 -1.50
C VAL A 9 0.30 -4.62 -0.57
N LEU A 10 1.06 -3.56 -0.25
CA LEU A 10 0.56 -2.44 0.56
C LEU A 10 -0.65 -1.73 -0.08
N CYS A 11 -0.69 -1.63 -1.41
CA CYS A 11 -1.80 -1.02 -2.15
C CYS A 11 -2.99 -1.96 -2.37
N GLU A 12 -2.87 -3.27 -2.11
CA GLU A 12 -3.92 -4.26 -2.36
C GLU A 12 -5.28 -3.87 -1.74
N PRO A 13 -5.36 -3.41 -0.46
CA PRO A 13 -6.63 -3.03 0.15
C PRO A 13 -7.34 -1.86 -0.53
N THR A 14 -6.67 -1.13 -1.42
CA THR A 14 -7.23 0.03 -2.15
C THR A 14 -7.92 -0.36 -3.46
N LYS A 15 -7.75 -1.62 -3.91
CA LYS A 15 -8.33 -2.14 -5.15
C LYS A 15 -9.85 -2.34 -4.99
N PRO A 16 -10.65 -2.22 -6.06
CA PRO A 16 -12.10 -2.46 -6.00
C PRO A 16 -12.49 -3.87 -5.54
N ARG A 17 -11.63 -4.86 -5.82
CA ARG A 17 -11.79 -6.27 -5.43
C ARG A 17 -10.44 -6.79 -4.92
N PRO A 18 -10.11 -6.56 -3.64
CA PRO A 18 -8.82 -6.96 -3.08
C PRO A 18 -8.75 -8.47 -2.89
N HIS A 19 -7.56 -9.05 -3.02
CA HIS A 19 -7.34 -10.47 -2.74
C HIS A 19 -7.43 -10.72 -1.22
N PRO A 20 -8.37 -11.56 -0.74
CA PRO A 20 -8.63 -11.72 0.69
C PRO A 20 -7.43 -12.26 1.46
N GLY A 21 -6.64 -13.16 0.85
CA GLY A 21 -5.42 -13.70 1.46
C GLY A 21 -4.34 -12.64 1.70
N VAL A 22 -4.25 -11.61 0.83
CA VAL A 22 -3.26 -10.54 1.00
C VAL A 22 -3.69 -9.59 2.11
N VAL A 23 -4.97 -9.25 2.15
CA VAL A 23 -5.55 -8.41 3.21
C VAL A 23 -5.40 -9.08 4.58
N GLU A 24 -5.67 -10.39 4.66
CA GLU A 24 -5.51 -11.15 5.89
C GLU A 24 -4.04 -11.25 6.32
N TRP A 25 -3.12 -11.47 5.36
CA TRP A 25 -1.69 -11.49 5.65
C TRP A 25 -1.20 -10.14 6.19
N LEU A 26 -1.63 -9.03 5.59
CA LEU A 26 -1.29 -7.68 6.06
C LEU A 26 -1.76 -7.45 7.50
N ARG A 27 -2.99 -7.83 7.83
CA ARG A 27 -3.53 -7.69 9.20
C ARG A 27 -2.76 -8.50 10.23
N ARG A 28 -2.38 -9.74 9.87
CA ARG A 28 -1.65 -10.63 10.79
C ARG A 28 -0.23 -10.15 11.07
N ASN A 29 0.42 -9.54 10.08
CA ASN A 29 1.84 -9.18 10.15
C ASN A 29 2.07 -7.68 10.35
N GLU A 30 1.04 -6.87 10.62
CA GLU A 30 1.13 -5.40 10.68
C GLU A 30 2.32 -4.87 11.50
N ARG A 31 2.59 -5.47 12.67
CA ARG A 31 3.69 -5.06 13.56
C ARG A 31 5.08 -5.47 13.08
N GLU A 32 5.13 -6.39 12.14
CA GLU A 32 6.35 -6.99 11.59
C GLU A 32 6.70 -6.40 10.21
N ILE A 33 5.85 -5.54 9.66
CA ILE A 33 6.05 -4.90 8.37
C ILE A 33 6.93 -3.65 8.52
N ALA A 34 7.99 -3.60 7.72
CA ALA A 34 8.78 -2.41 7.46
C ALA A 34 8.46 -1.89 6.05
N VAL A 35 8.49 -0.56 5.90
CA VAL A 35 8.32 0.12 4.61
C VAL A 35 9.57 0.95 4.37
N ASP A 36 10.29 0.68 3.29
CA ASP A 36 11.45 1.49 2.93
C ASP A 36 11.03 2.80 2.23
N PRO A 37 11.91 3.82 2.21
CA PRO A 37 11.62 5.11 1.58
C PRO A 37 11.36 5.05 0.06
N VAL A 38 11.90 4.06 -0.66
CA VAL A 38 11.67 3.89 -2.10
C VAL A 38 10.23 3.46 -2.33
N ILE A 39 9.74 2.46 -1.61
CA ILE A 39 8.33 2.01 -1.66
C ILE A 39 7.37 3.14 -1.28
N LEU A 40 7.71 3.92 -0.25
CA LEU A 40 6.92 5.12 0.09
C LEU A 40 6.90 6.14 -1.07
N GLY A 41 8.02 6.31 -1.77
CA GLY A 41 8.15 7.14 -2.96
C GLY A 41 7.26 6.66 -4.11
N GLU A 42 7.25 5.36 -4.39
CA GLU A 42 6.40 4.75 -5.43
C GLU A 42 4.91 4.95 -5.14
N ILE A 43 4.47 4.73 -3.90
CA ILE A 43 3.08 4.95 -3.48
C ILE A 43 2.70 6.43 -3.67
N LYS A 44 3.54 7.37 -3.23
CA LYS A 44 3.29 8.80 -3.41
C LYS A 44 3.22 9.17 -4.88
N PHE A 45 4.13 8.67 -5.70
CA PHE A 45 4.14 8.91 -7.14
C PHE A 45 2.85 8.40 -7.79
N GLY A 46 2.41 7.19 -7.46
CA GLY A 46 1.13 6.63 -7.93
C GLY A 46 -0.08 7.49 -7.56
N ILE A 47 -0.12 8.05 -6.34
CA ILE A 47 -1.20 8.97 -5.91
C ILE A 47 -1.19 10.25 -6.75
N LEU A 48 -0.02 10.81 -7.05
CA LEU A 48 0.13 12.05 -7.81
C LEU A 48 -0.29 11.90 -9.29
N LEU A 49 -0.19 10.69 -9.84
CA LEU A 49 -0.66 10.35 -11.19
C LEU A 49 -2.19 10.26 -11.32
N LEU A 50 -2.92 10.17 -10.20
CA LEU A 50 -4.38 10.10 -10.24
C LEU A 50 -4.99 11.41 -10.78
N PRO A 51 -6.16 11.33 -11.46
CA PRO A 51 -6.95 12.51 -11.75
C PRO A 51 -7.24 13.32 -10.50
N ARG A 52 -7.45 14.64 -10.66
CA ARG A 52 -7.86 15.51 -9.55
C ARG A 52 -9.12 14.95 -8.89
N GLY A 53 -9.07 14.72 -7.59
CA GLY A 53 -10.17 14.14 -6.83
C GLY A 53 -9.75 13.72 -5.43
N LYS A 54 -10.72 13.21 -4.65
CA LYS A 54 -10.54 12.89 -3.21
C LYS A 54 -9.37 11.95 -2.92
N ARG A 55 -9.06 11.01 -3.82
CA ARG A 55 -7.92 10.08 -3.65
C ARG A 55 -6.57 10.79 -3.77
N ARG A 56 -6.43 11.76 -4.67
CA ARG A 56 -5.20 12.54 -4.84
C ARG A 56 -5.00 13.59 -3.76
N SER A 57 -6.09 14.13 -3.21
CA SER A 57 -6.06 15.26 -2.26
C SER A 57 -5.92 14.87 -0.78
N ARG A 58 -5.67 13.60 -0.47
CA ARG A 58 -5.62 13.06 0.91
C ARG A 58 -4.20 12.92 1.49
N LEU A 59 -3.21 13.49 0.81
CA LEU A 59 -1.83 13.55 1.31
C LEU A 59 -1.68 14.63 2.38
#